data_AF-A0A7Z9VG41-F1
#
_entry.id   AF-A0A7Z9VG41-F1
#
_cell.length_a   1.000
_cell.length_b   1.000
_cell.length_c   1.000
_cell.angle_alpha   90.00
_cell.angle_beta   90.00
_cell.angle_gamma   90.00
#
_symmetry.space_group_name_H-M   'P 1'
#
loop_
_entity.id
_entity.type
_entity.pdbx_description
1 polymer ?
#
loop_
_entity_poly.entity_id
_entity_poly.type
_entity_poly.pdbx_seq_one_letter_code
_entity_poly.pdbx_strand_id
1 'polypeptide(L)' 'MNSFEYHRPGSVTDAAAAISGADDGKFLAGGQTLLAVMKLGLAAPSDLVDLGGIADLKGIQVKGGAVTIGA' A
#
# COMPACT_ATOMS: atom_id res chain seq x y z
N MET A 1 16.79 10.91 2.76
CA MET A 1 15.85 9.91 2.21
C MET A 1 16.25 9.66 0.78
N ASN A 2 16.30 8.41 0.37
CA ASN A 2 16.55 8.05 -1.03
C ASN A 2 15.34 8.43 -1.88
N SER A 3 15.56 8.71 -3.16
CA SER A 3 14.48 8.98 -4.11
C SER A 3 13.66 7.70 -4.30
N PHE A 4 12.34 7.84 -4.39
CA PHE A 4 11.41 6.76 -4.68
C PHE A 4 10.32 7.27 -5.63
N GLU A 5 9.78 6.40 -6.46
CA GLU A 5 8.56 6.68 -7.21
C GLU A 5 7.34 6.44 -6.33
N TYR A 6 6.30 7.24 -6.52
CA TYR A 6 5.09 7.20 -5.69
C TYR A 6 3.85 7.01 -6.54
N HIS A 7 3.18 5.89 -6.33
CA HIS A 7 2.00 5.46 -7.08
C HIS A 7 0.74 5.64 -6.23
N ARG A 8 -0.31 6.20 -6.82
CA ARG A 8 -1.65 6.34 -6.22
C ARG A 8 -2.72 5.66 -7.07
N PRO A 9 -2.77 4.32 -7.05
CA PRO A 9 -3.77 3.55 -7.78
C PRO A 9 -5.20 3.82 -7.28
N GLY A 10 -6.16 3.78 -8.20
CA GLY A 10 -7.60 3.90 -7.89
C GLY A 10 -8.27 2.55 -7.58
N SER A 11 -7.61 1.44 -7.92
CA SER A 11 -8.13 0.09 -7.77
C SER A 11 -7.07 -0.89 -7.27
N VAL A 12 -7.52 -2.05 -6.76
CA VAL A 12 -6.62 -3.15 -6.34
C VAL A 12 -5.82 -3.69 -7.53
N THR A 13 -6.45 -3.76 -8.71
CA THR A 13 -5.79 -4.21 -9.94
C THR A 13 -4.64 -3.28 -10.33
N ASP A 14 -4.86 -1.97 -10.28
CA ASP A 14 -3.80 -0.99 -10.60
C ASP A 14 -2.67 -1.04 -9.57
N ALA A 15 -2.99 -1.25 -8.28
CA ALA A 15 -1.98 -1.42 -7.24
C ALA A 15 -1.13 -2.68 -7.45
N ALA A 16 -1.76 -3.78 -7.84
CA ALA A 16 -1.07 -5.03 -8.16
C ALA A 16 -0.20 -4.89 -9.42
N ALA A 17 -0.67 -4.14 -10.43
CA ALA A 17 0.13 -3.84 -11.62
C ALA A 17 1.36 -2.98 -11.27
N ALA A 18 1.16 -1.90 -10.50
CA ALA A 18 2.23 -1.00 -10.09
C ALA A 18 3.32 -1.71 -9.29
N ILE A 19 2.94 -2.53 -8.29
CA ILE A 19 3.92 -3.25 -7.48
C ILE A 19 4.68 -4.31 -8.29
N SER A 20 4.04 -4.93 -9.29
CA SER A 20 4.67 -5.96 -10.11
C SER A 20 5.67 -5.39 -11.11
N GLY A 21 5.52 -4.11 -11.47
CA GLY A 21 6.45 -3.40 -12.36
C GLY A 21 7.64 -2.76 -11.63
N ALA A 22 7.62 -2.74 -10.30
CA ALA A 22 8.66 -2.12 -9.49
C ALA A 22 9.80 -3.09 -9.17
N ASP A 23 11.04 -2.61 -9.18
CA ASP A 23 12.22 -3.41 -8.82
C ASP A 23 12.23 -3.77 -7.32
N ASP A 24 11.99 -2.79 -6.43
CA ASP A 24 11.77 -3.00 -5.00
C ASP A 24 10.55 -2.19 -4.51
N GLY A 25 9.37 -2.60 -4.99
CA GLY A 25 8.10 -2.01 -4.57
C GLY A 25 7.72 -2.35 -3.13
N LYS A 26 7.11 -1.38 -2.43
CA LYS A 26 6.43 -1.58 -1.14
C LYS A 26 5.06 -0.93 -1.14
N PHE A 27 4.06 -1.64 -0.61
CA PHE A 27 2.76 -1.06 -0.34
C PHE A 27 2.84 -0.07 0.84
N LEU A 28 2.17 1.07 0.68
CA LEU A 28 2.00 2.07 1.70
C LEU A 28 0.51 2.12 2.08
N ALA A 29 0.21 1.77 3.34
CA ALA A 29 -1.10 2.00 3.95
C ALA A 29 -0.96 3.14 4.99
N GLY A 30 -1.16 2.85 6.29
CA GLY A 30 -1.02 3.84 7.37
C GLY A 30 0.41 4.33 7.67
N GLY A 31 1.42 3.79 7.00
CA GLY A 31 2.82 4.27 7.06
C GLY A 31 3.59 4.07 8.37
N GLN A 32 2.96 3.56 9.42
CA GLN A 32 3.55 3.47 10.77
C GLN A 32 4.85 2.64 10.82
N THR A 33 4.92 1.54 10.07
CA THR A 33 6.12 0.70 10.01
C THR A 33 7.08 1.19 8.93
N LEU A 34 6.63 1.27 7.67
CA LEU A 34 7.49 1.50 6.52
C LEU A 34 8.17 2.87 6.56
N LEU A 35 7.42 3.95 6.82
CA LEU A 35 8.00 5.30 6.83
C LEU A 35 8.99 5.48 7.98
N ALA A 36 8.75 4.82 9.12
CA ALA A 36 9.67 4.84 10.26
C ALA A 36 11.01 4.18 9.91
N VAL A 37 11.00 2.99 9.30
CA VAL A 37 12.24 2.30 8.90
C VAL A 37 12.94 2.99 7.74
N MET A 38 12.22 3.62 6.81
CA MET A 38 12.80 4.47 5.76
C MET A 38 13.48 5.71 6.33
N LYS A 39 12.88 6.36 7.34
CA LYS A 39 13.48 7.52 8.02
C LYS A 39 14.78 7.16 8.74
N LEU A 40 14.86 5.94 9.30
CA LEU A 40 16.08 5.41 9.91
C LEU A 40 17.11 4.91 8.88
N GLY A 41 16.78 4.91 7.59
CA GLY A 41 17.65 4.40 6.53
C GLY A 41 17.77 2.86 6.47
N LEU A 42 16.89 2.15 7.18
CA LEU A 42 16.87 0.68 7.22
C LEU A 42 16.14 0.06 6.01
N ALA A 43 15.35 0.86 5.30
CA ALA A 43 14.68 0.47 4.06
C ALA A 43 14.79 1.61 3.04
N ALA A 44 14.95 1.25 1.76
CA ALA A 44 15.06 2.18 0.65
C ALA A 44 14.37 1.60 -0.60
N PRO A 45 13.03 1.42 -0.56
CA PRO A 45 12.30 0.91 -1.71
C PRO A 45 12.41 1.85 -2.90
N SER A 46 12.40 1.28 -4.11
CA SER A 46 12.35 2.06 -5.35
C SER A 46 11.00 2.72 -5.54
N ASP A 47 9.93 2.05 -5.09
CA ASP A 47 8.55 2.44 -5.34
C ASP A 47 7.68 2.30 -4.09
N LEU A 48 6.81 3.28 -3.88
CA LEU A 48 5.77 3.25 -2.87
C LEU A 48 4.40 3.25 -3.55
N VAL A 49 3.61 2.21 -3.30
CA VAL A 49 2.25 2.06 -3.82
C VAL A 49 1.23 2.34 -2.73
N ASP A 50 0.62 3.52 -2.75
CA ASP A 50 -0.35 3.98 -1.74
C ASP A 50 -1.72 3.34 -1.93
N LEU A 51 -2.12 2.51 -0.97
CA LEU A 51 -3.41 1.82 -0.95
C LEU A 51 -4.55 2.68 -0.38
N GLY A 52 -4.24 3.81 0.27
CA GLY A 52 -5.22 4.66 0.96
C GLY A 52 -6.27 5.29 0.03
N GLY A 53 -6.02 5.31 -1.28
CA GLY A 53 -6.96 5.78 -2.30
C GLY A 53 -8.01 4.75 -2.72
N ILE A 54 -7.82 3.46 -2.42
CA ILE A 54 -8.66 2.38 -2.97
C ILE A 54 -9.90 2.20 -2.09
N ALA A 55 -11.07 2.50 -2.65
CA ALA A 55 -12.34 2.41 -1.92
C ALA A 55 -12.69 0.98 -1.52
N ASP A 56 -12.38 0.00 -2.37
CA ASP A 56 -12.72 -1.42 -2.15
C ASP A 56 -11.97 -2.05 -0.96
N LEU A 57 -10.87 -1.43 -0.53
CA LEU A 57 -10.13 -1.87 0.67
C LEU A 57 -10.69 -1.26 1.95
N LYS A 58 -11.71 -0.39 1.87
CA LYS A 58 -12.29 0.28 3.04
C LYS A 58 -13.62 -0.35 3.42
N GLY A 59 -13.82 -0.49 4.72
CA GLY A 59 -15.11 -0.78 5.30
C GLY A 59 -15.16 -2.07 6.09
N ILE A 60 -16.31 -2.29 6.71
CA ILE A 60 -16.62 -3.45 7.52
C ILE A 60 -17.99 -3.95 7.06
N GLN A 61 -18.07 -5.21 6.68
CA GLN A 61 -19.30 -5.86 6.24
C GLN A 61 -19.68 -7.00 7.16
N VAL A 62 -20.96 -7.11 7.50
CA VAL A 62 -21.51 -8.28 8.21
C VAL A 62 -22.52 -8.96 7.30
N LYS A 63 -22.28 -10.23 6.96
CA LYS A 63 -23.17 -11.01 6.08
C LYS A 63 -23.10 -12.49 6.43
N GLY A 64 -24.27 -13.13 6.55
CA GLY A 64 -24.35 -14.59 6.74
C GLY A 64 -23.64 -15.10 8.00
N GLY A 65 -23.58 -14.28 9.07
CA GLY A 65 -22.84 -14.61 10.29
C GLY A 65 -21.33 -14.39 10.22
N ALA A 66 -20.80 -13.86 9.12
CA ALA A 66 -19.40 -13.50 8.96
C ALA A 66 -19.19 -11.98 8.99
N VAL A 67 -18.03 -11.56 9.50
CA VAL A 67 -17.55 -10.18 9.45
C VAL A 67 -16.34 -10.11 8.51
N THR A 68 -16.38 -9.22 7.54
CA THR A 68 -15.27 -8.92 6.62
C THR A 68 -14.80 -7.49 6.89
N ILE A 69 -13.50 -7.30 7.05
CA ILE A 69 -12.87 -6.00 7.26
C ILE A 69 -11.91 -5.77 6.09
N GLY A 70 -12.04 -4.62 5.44
CA GLY A 70 -11.12 -4.21 4.40
C GLY A 70 -9.70 -4.02 4.94
N ALA A 71 -8.70 -4.23 4.08
CA ALA A 71 -7.29 -4.25 4.45
C ALA A 71 -6.75 -2.87 4.85
#